data_AF-A0A1Q8JM50-F1
#
_entry.id   AF-A0A1Q8JM50-F1
#
_cell.length_a   1.000
_cell.length_b   1.000
_cell.length_c   1.000
_cell.angle_alpha   90.00
_cell.angle_beta   90.00
_cell.angle_gamma   90.00
#
_symmetry.space_group_name_H-M   'P 1'
#
loop_
_entity.id
_entity.type
_entity.pdbx_description
1 polymer ?
#
loop_
_entity_poly.entity_id
_entity_poly.type
_entity_poly.pdbx_seq_one_letter_code
_entity_poly.pdbx_strand_id
1 'polypeptide(L)' 'MAIENSYYTHEFHGDYDLIGLGEFALEEGGVIPDLQLAVATFGTLNAAKDNAILVTTWYSGTHQIFRDVYIGPEHALNP' A
#
# COMPACT_ATOMS: atom_id res chain seq x y z
N MET A 1 -15.21 -10.97 -15.91
CA MET A 1 -13.91 -11.48 -16.41
C MET A 1 -12.86 -10.49 -15.90
N ALA A 2 -11.84 -10.95 -15.17
CA ALA A 2 -10.81 -10.06 -14.68
C ALA A 2 -10.01 -9.51 -15.88
N ILE A 3 -9.69 -8.22 -15.86
CA ILE A 3 -8.82 -7.61 -16.86
C ILE A 3 -7.38 -7.90 -16.42
N GLU A 4 -6.63 -8.62 -17.24
CA GLU A 4 -5.20 -8.79 -17.01
C GLU A 4 -4.46 -7.53 -17.47
N ASN A 5 -3.63 -6.97 -16.58
CA ASN A 5 -2.79 -5.83 -16.89
C ASN A 5 -1.41 -6.04 -16.25
N SER A 6 -0.40 -6.25 -17.09
CA SER A 6 0.98 -6.51 -16.64
C SER A 6 1.60 -5.36 -15.84
N TYR A 7 1.04 -4.15 -15.96
CA TYR A 7 1.49 -2.99 -15.19
C TYR A 7 1.19 -3.12 -13.69
N TYR A 8 0.00 -3.59 -13.31
CA TYR A 8 -0.42 -3.66 -11.89
C TYR A 8 -0.08 -5.02 -11.28
N THR A 9 1.22 -5.31 -11.18
CA THR A 9 1.75 -6.58 -10.69
C THR A 9 2.84 -6.37 -9.65
N HIS A 10 3.14 -7.42 -8.87
CA HIS A 10 4.32 -7.45 -8.01
C HIS A 10 5.62 -7.28 -8.79
N GLU A 11 5.72 -7.88 -9.98
CA GLU A 11 6.91 -7.77 -10.83
C GLU A 11 7.24 -6.32 -11.18
N PHE A 12 6.21 -5.49 -11.42
CA PHE A 12 6.41 -4.10 -11.81
C PHE A 12 6.49 -3.14 -10.61
N HIS A 13 5.61 -3.27 -9.62
CA HIS A 13 5.53 -2.32 -8.51
C HIS A 13 6.33 -2.74 -7.26
N GLY A 14 6.71 -4.01 -7.15
CA GLY A 14 7.40 -4.59 -6.00
C GLY A 14 6.49 -5.38 -5.07
N ASP A 15 7.07 -5.83 -3.96
CA ASP A 15 6.39 -6.61 -2.95
C ASP A 15 5.41 -5.75 -2.15
N TYR A 16 4.20 -6.29 -1.97
CA TYR A 16 3.14 -5.75 -1.12
C TYR A 16 2.27 -6.91 -0.63
N ASP A 17 1.54 -6.69 0.45
CA ASP A 17 0.55 -7.64 0.94
C ASP A 17 -0.85 -7.16 0.57
N LEU A 18 -1.74 -8.09 0.20
CA LEU A 18 -3.18 -7.82 0.08
C LEU A 18 -3.83 -8.10 1.44
N ILE A 19 -4.21 -7.03 2.13
CA ILE A 19 -4.85 -7.10 3.44
C ILE A 19 -6.37 -7.02 3.25
N GLY A 20 -7.07 -8.11 3.56
CA GLY A 20 -8.53 -8.17 3.54
C GLY A 20 -9.15 -7.45 4.75
N LEU A 21 -10.12 -6.60 4.48
CA LEU A 21 -10.92 -5.86 5.45
C LEU A 21 -12.38 -6.39 5.52
N GLY A 22 -12.73 -7.33 4.64
CA GLY A 22 -14.07 -7.90 4.55
C GLY A 22 -15.07 -6.95 3.88
N GLU A 23 -16.34 -7.12 4.20
CA GLU A 23 -17.41 -6.31 3.62
C GLU A 23 -17.27 -4.84 4.02
N PHE A 24 -17.30 -3.94 3.03
CA PHE A 24 -17.14 -2.50 3.22
C PHE A 24 -18.23 -1.70 2.51
N ALA A 25 -19.05 -1.00 3.29
CA ALA A 25 -20.06 -0.08 2.77
C ALA A 25 -19.44 1.28 2.41
N LEU A 26 -19.67 1.74 1.18
CA LEU A 26 -19.22 3.02 0.66
C LEU A 26 -20.21 4.12 1.03
N GLU A 27 -19.72 5.35 1.23
CA GLU A 27 -20.54 6.51 1.60
C GLU A 27 -21.67 6.78 0.61
N GLU A 28 -21.42 6.57 -0.69
CA GLU A 28 -22.40 6.79 -1.77
C GLU A 28 -23.34 5.59 -1.99
N GLY A 29 -23.38 4.61 -1.08
CA GLY A 29 -24.39 3.54 -1.05
C GLY A 29 -24.04 2.22 -1.73
N GLY A 30 -22.81 2.01 -2.20
CA GLY A 30 -22.33 0.70 -2.67
C GLY A 30 -21.74 -0.18 -1.56
N VAL A 31 -21.56 -1.48 -1.82
CA VAL A 31 -20.85 -2.40 -0.91
C VAL A 31 -19.79 -3.18 -1.67
N ILE A 32 -18.58 -3.23 -1.14
CA ILE A 32 -17.50 -4.10 -1.60
C ILE A 32 -17.50 -5.34 -0.69
N PRO A 33 -17.85 -6.55 -1.19
CA PRO A 33 -18.02 -7.73 -0.33
C PRO A 33 -16.74 -8.22 0.36
N ASP A 34 -15.59 -8.00 -0.27
CA ASP A 34 -14.26 -8.25 0.30
C ASP A 34 -13.31 -7.15 -0.15
N LEU A 35 -13.24 -6.06 0.64
CA LEU A 35 -12.31 -4.97 0.39
C LEU A 35 -10.90 -5.43 0.74
N GLN A 36 -9.99 -5.31 -0.23
CA GLN A 36 -8.57 -5.60 -0.04
C GLN A 36 -7.76 -4.33 -0.29
N LEU A 37 -6.79 -4.07 0.60
CA LEU A 37 -5.81 -3.01 0.42
C LEU A 37 -4.44 -3.62 0.12
N ALA A 38 -3.79 -3.13 -0.93
CA ALA A 38 -2.38 -3.41 -1.21
C ALA A 38 -1.49 -2.54 -0.32
N VAL A 39 -0.71 -3.14 0.57
CA VAL A 39 0.12 -2.44 1.55
C VAL A 39 1.56 -2.92 1.45
N ALA A 40 2.50 -1.99 1.27
CA ALA A 40 3.93 -2.26 1.41
C ALA A 40 4.43 -1.64 2.71
N THR A 41 5.31 -2.36 3.42
CA THR A 41 5.91 -1.88 4.67
C THR A 41 7.42 -1.81 4.54
N PHE A 42 8.02 -0.82 5.18
CA PHE A 42 9.46 -0.59 5.19
C PHE A 42 9.90 -0.34 6.63
N GLY A 43 10.85 -1.13 7.12
CA GLY A 43 11.29 -1.08 8.52
C GLY A 43 10.57 -2.05 9.44
N THR A 44 10.63 -1.78 10.74
CA THR A 44 10.01 -2.62 11.77
C THR A 44 9.40 -1.75 12.86
N LEU A 45 8.21 -2.12 13.33
CA LEU A 45 7.60 -1.46 14.49
C LEU A 45 8.46 -1.69 15.73
N ASN A 46 8.61 -0.65 16.54
CA ASN A 46 9.18 -0.81 17.87
C ASN A 46 8.17 -1.54 18.79
N ALA A 47 8.62 -1.94 19.98
CA ALA A 47 7.78 -2.70 20.92
C ALA A 47 6.50 -1.94 21.34
N ALA A 48 6.55 -0.61 21.42
CA ALA A 48 5.42 0.24 21.77
C ALA A 48 4.45 0.49 20.59
N LYS A 49 4.88 0.19 19.36
CA LYS A 49 4.19 0.46 18.09
C LYS A 49 3.83 1.93 17.86
N ASP A 50 4.65 2.85 18.36
CA ASP A 50 4.43 4.31 18.25
C ASP A 50 5.29 4.98 17.17
N ASN A 51 6.06 4.20 16.40
CA ASN A 51 6.89 4.67 15.29
C ASN A 51 6.25 4.46 13.90
N ALA A 52 4.95 4.22 13.83
CA ALA A 52 4.26 4.01 12.57
C ALA A 52 4.08 5.33 11.81
N ILE A 53 4.44 5.35 10.52
CA ILE A 53 4.18 6.46 9.60
C ILE A 53 3.30 5.93 8.47
N LEU A 54 2.18 6.60 8.21
CA LEU A 54 1.31 6.29 7.08
C LEU A 54 1.62 7.21 5.91
N VAL A 55 1.83 6.60 4.74
CA VAL A 55 2.02 7.31 3.47
C VAL A 55 0.95 6.84 2.48
N THR A 56 0.14 7.77 1.99
CA THR A 56 -0.90 7.47 0.98
C THR A 56 -0.34 7.61 -0.42
N THR A 57 -0.87 6.82 -1.37
CA THR A 57 -0.57 6.99 -2.80
C THR A 57 -1.29 8.22 -3.37
N TRP A 58 -0.92 8.60 -4.58
CA TRP A 58 -1.56 9.67 -5.35
C TRP A 58 -2.17 9.15 -6.65
N TYR A 59 -2.87 10.02 -7.39
CA TYR A 59 -3.41 9.68 -8.71
C TYR A 59 -2.32 9.17 -9.65
N SER A 60 -2.54 7.99 -10.25
CA SER A 60 -1.60 7.22 -11.09
C SER A 60 -0.34 6.67 -10.40
N GLY A 61 -0.20 6.84 -9.08
CA GLY A 61 0.94 6.35 -8.31
C GLY A 61 0.62 5.11 -7.47
N THR A 62 1.67 4.34 -7.16
CA THR A 62 1.64 3.21 -6.22
C THR A 62 2.71 3.41 -5.13
N HIS A 63 2.92 2.41 -4.27
CA HIS A 63 3.98 2.42 -3.26
C HIS A 63 5.40 2.44 -3.87
N GLN A 64 5.55 2.04 -5.14
CA GLN A 64 6.84 1.89 -5.82
C GLN A 64 7.69 3.17 -5.75
N ILE A 65 7.10 4.33 -6.03
CA ILE A 65 7.83 5.60 -6.04
C ILE A 65 8.35 5.98 -4.64
N PHE A 66 7.61 5.61 -3.59
CA PHE A 66 8.04 5.84 -2.22
C PHE A 66 9.27 5.00 -1.88
N ARG A 67 9.26 3.71 -2.24
CA ARG A 67 10.42 2.82 -2.10
C ARG A 67 11.64 3.37 -2.85
N ASP A 68 11.47 3.79 -4.10
CA ASP A 68 12.59 4.10 -4.99
C ASP A 68 13.21 5.48 -4.75
N VAL A 69 12.43 6.44 -4.22
CA VAL A 69 12.84 7.86 -4.17
C VAL A 69 12.72 8.49 -2.79
N TYR A 70 11.78 8.05 -1.95
CA TYR A 70 11.46 8.77 -0.70
C TYR A 70 11.87 8.02 0.56
N ILE A 71 12.04 6.70 0.50
CA ILE A 71 12.32 5.83 1.63
C ILE A 71 13.74 5.26 1.51
N GLY A 72 14.55 5.43 2.54
CA GLY A 72 15.88 4.83 2.62
C GLY A 72 16.88 5.64 3.45
N PRO A 73 18.11 5.12 3.60
CA PRO A 73 19.18 5.82 4.31
C PRO A 73 19.41 7.22 3.74
N GLU A 74 19.50 8.23 4.62
CA GLU A 74 19.64 9.65 4.27
C GLU A 74 18.39 10.31 3.63
N HIS A 75 17.25 9.62 3.58
CA HIS A 75 15.97 10.23 3.18
C HIS A 75 15.15 10.68 4.39
N ALA A 76 14.14 11.53 4.17
CA ALA A 76 13.23 11.98 5.22
C ALA A 76 12.45 10.81 5.85
N LEU A 77 12.12 9.78 5.06
CA LEU A 77 11.57 8.52 5.56
C LEU A 77 12.72 7.50 5.62
N ASN A 78 13.37 7.40 6.77
CA ASN A 78 14.49 6.47 6.98
C ASN A 78 14.09 5.45 8.08
N PRO A 79 13.61 4.27 7.68
CA PRO A 79 13.03 3.27 8.58
C PRO A 79 14.05 2.51 9.44
#